data_AF-A0A519VCB4-F1
#
_entry.id   AF-A0A519VCB4-F1
#
_cell.length_a   1.000
_cell.length_b   1.000
_cell.length_c   1.000
_cell.angle_alpha   90.00
_cell.angle_beta   90.00
_cell.angle_gamma   90.00
#
_symmetry.space_group_name_H-M   'P 1'
#
loop_
_entity.id
_entity.type
_entity.pdbx_description
1 polymer ?
#
loop_
_entity_poly.entity_id
_entity_poly.type
_entity_poly.pdbx_seq_one_letter_code
_entity_poly.pdbx_strand_id
1 'polypeptide(L)' 'RKTILSNCEFGEDAAQKAYKTALTDEDLSANLRTLITDQKASLRVSHDEIKALRDAQ' A
#
# COMPACT_ATOMS: atom_id res chain seq x y z
N ARG A 1 8.60 -19.46 -6.02
CA ARG A 1 8.74 -18.11 -5.42
C ARG A 1 7.63 -17.17 -5.92
N LYS A 2 7.23 -17.26 -7.19
CA LYS A 2 6.07 -16.56 -7.78
C LYS A 2 4.79 -16.54 -6.94
N THR A 3 4.37 -17.68 -6.36
CA THR A 3 3.18 -17.74 -5.47
C THR A 3 3.32 -16.88 -4.21
N ILE A 4 4.51 -16.85 -3.58
CA ILE A 4 4.75 -16.02 -2.39
C ILE A 4 4.68 -14.55 -2.77
N LEU A 5 5.35 -14.15 -3.85
CA LEU A 5 5.33 -12.76 -4.33
C LEU A 5 3.92 -12.31 -4.75
N SER A 6 3.13 -13.21 -5.35
CA SER A 6 1.72 -12.94 -5.68
C SER A 6 0.86 -12.71 -4.44
N ASN A 7 1.10 -13.46 -3.36
CA ASN A 7 0.38 -13.27 -2.09
C ASN A 7 0.80 -11.96 -1.40
N CYS A 8 2.08 -11.59 -1.48
CA CYS A 8 2.58 -10.32 -0.99
C CYS A 8 1.95 -9.14 -1.73
N GLU A 9 1.98 -9.14 -3.07
CA GLU A 9 1.36 -8.06 -3.88
C GLU A 9 -0.13 -7.92 -3.56
N PHE A 10 -0.86 -9.03 -3.44
CA PHE A 10 -2.28 -9.00 -3.06
C PHE A 10 -2.52 -8.36 -1.69
N GLY A 11 -1.69 -8.68 -0.69
CA GLY A 11 -1.78 -8.08 0.64
C GLY A 11 -1.49 -6.58 0.63
N GLU A 12 -0.50 -6.16 -0.17
CA GLU A 12 -0.11 -4.77 -0.31
C GLU A 12 -1.16 -3.94 -1.09
N ASP A 13 -1.79 -4.52 -2.11
CA ASP A 13 -2.97 -3.94 -2.78
C ASP A 13 -4.11 -3.69 -1.78
N ALA A 14 -4.40 -4.68 -0.93
CA ALA A 14 -5.42 -4.55 0.11
C ALA A 14 -5.06 -3.44 1.12
N ALA A 15 -3.79 -3.34 1.52
CA ALA A 15 -3.30 -2.27 2.38
C ALA A 15 -3.47 -0.89 1.69
N GLN A 16 -3.04 -0.73 0.44
CA GLN A 16 -3.20 0.51 -0.33
C GLN A 16 -4.67 0.96 -0.41
N LYS A 17 -5.58 0.00 -0.62
CA LYS A 17 -7.02 0.26 -0.61
C LYS A 17 -7.50 0.74 0.75
N ALA A 18 -7.07 0.13 1.85
CA ALA A 18 -7.41 0.54 3.20
C ALA A 18 -6.95 1.98 3.51
N TYR A 19 -5.72 2.34 3.14
CA TYR A 19 -5.24 3.72 3.27
C TYR A 19 -6.05 4.70 2.43
N LYS A 20 -6.41 4.33 1.19
CA LYS A 20 -7.27 5.17 0.34
C LYS A 20 -8.64 5.40 0.99
N THR A 21 -9.24 4.36 1.56
CA THR A 21 -10.52 4.47 2.28
C THR A 21 -10.38 5.32 3.54
N ALA A 22 -9.32 5.16 4.34
CA ALA A 22 -9.11 5.99 5.52
C ALA A 22 -9.01 7.49 5.19
N LEU A 23 -8.43 7.84 4.03
CA LEU A 23 -8.31 9.22 3.57
C LEU A 23 -9.63 9.84 3.07
N THR A 24 -10.71 9.05 2.92
CA THR A 24 -12.04 9.61 2.59
C THR A 24 -12.80 10.11 3.82
N ASP A 25 -12.29 9.85 5.02
CA ASP A 25 -12.89 10.35 6.26
C ASP A 25 -12.69 11.88 6.39
N GLU A 26 -13.79 12.62 6.49
CA GLU A 26 -13.79 14.08 6.61
C GLU A 26 -13.44 14.55 8.03
N ASP A 27 -13.65 13.71 9.05
CA ASP A 27 -13.34 14.01 10.45
C ASP A 27 -11.86 13.75 10.81
N LEU A 28 -11.07 13.31 9.83
CA LEU A 28 -9.65 13.04 9.99
C LEU A 28 -8.86 14.35 10.16
N SER A 29 -8.25 14.52 11.33
CA SER A 29 -7.41 15.68 11.62
C SER A 29 -6.21 15.80 10.65
N ALA A 30 -5.76 17.03 10.41
CA ALA A 30 -4.72 17.31 9.41
C ALA A 30 -3.40 16.53 9.64
N ASN A 31 -3.00 16.36 10.91
CA ASN A 31 -1.82 15.57 11.28
C ASN A 31 -2.00 14.08 10.95
N LEU A 32 -3.17 13.50 11.21
CA LEU A 32 -3.46 12.11 10.87
C LEU A 32 -3.56 11.91 9.36
N ARG A 33 -4.18 12.86 8.64
CA ARG A 33 -4.23 12.85 7.17
C ARG A 33 -2.84 12.86 6.55
N THR A 34 -1.92 13.66 7.10
CA THR A 34 -0.52 13.69 6.67
C THR A 34 0.15 12.34 6.94
N LEU A 35 0.07 11.84 8.17
CA LEU A 35 0.65 10.55 8.57
C LEU A 35 0.18 9.39 7.69
N ILE A 36 -1.13 9.27 7.46
CA ILE A 36 -1.74 8.22 6.65
C ILE A 36 -1.30 8.34 5.19
N THR A 37 -1.16 9.58 4.67
CA THR A 37 -0.67 9.83 3.31
C THR A 37 0.79 9.37 3.15
N ASP A 38 1.65 9.70 4.12
CA ASP A 38 3.07 9.34 4.09
C ASP A 38 3.25 7.82 4.20
N GLN A 39 2.52 7.17 5.11
CA GLN A 39 2.52 5.71 5.26
C GLN A 39 2.06 5.01 3.97
N LYS A 40 0.97 5.48 3.36
CA LYS A 40 0.48 4.97 2.08
C LYS A 40 1.54 5.08 0.98
N ALA A 41 2.21 6.23 0.88
CA ALA A 41 3.27 6.47 -0.10
C ALA A 41 4.47 5.53 0.13
N SER A 42 4.90 5.36 1.38
CA SER A 42 5.99 4.43 1.72
C SER A 42 5.64 2.99 1.35
N LEU A 43 4.43 2.52 1.65
CA LEU A 43 4.00 1.17 1.29
C LEU A 43 3.87 0.97 -0.23
N ARG A 44 3.61 2.04 -0.99
CA ARG A 44 3.52 1.96 -2.46
C ARG A 44 4.88 1.64 -3.08
N VAL A 45 5.96 2.15 -2.49
CA VAL A 45 7.33 1.84 -2.91
C VAL A 45 7.62 0.34 -2.74
N SER A 46 7.33 -0.21 -1.56
CA SER A 46 7.51 -1.65 -1.30
C SER A 46 6.66 -2.52 -2.23
N HIS A 47 5.41 -2.11 -2.48
CA HIS A 47 4.54 -2.78 -3.44
C HIS A 47 5.14 -2.85 -4.84
N ASP A 48 5.66 -1.72 -5.33
CA ASP A 48 6.24 -1.69 -6.68
C ASP A 48 7.51 -2.53 -6.78
N GLU A 49 8.28 -2.66 -5.70
CA GLU A 49 9.41 -3.60 -5.62
C GLU A 49 8.94 -5.07 -5.69
N ILE A 50 7.94 -5.46 -4.89
CA ILE A 50 7.39 -6.83 -4.91
C ILE A 50 6.81 -7.18 -6.28
N LYS A 51 6.08 -6.25 -6.90
CA LYS A 51 5.54 -6.39 -8.25
C LYS A 51 6.67 -6.61 -9.27
N ALA A 52 7.71 -5.79 -9.25
CA ALA A 52 8.86 -5.93 -10.14
C ALA A 52 9.57 -7.28 -9.95
N LEU A 53 9.77 -7.72 -8.70
CA LEU A 53 10.34 -9.03 -8.38
C LEU A 53 9.47 -10.19 -8.86
N ARG A 54 8.13 -10.06 -8.80
CA ARG A 54 7.19 -11.06 -9.32
C ARG A 54 7.25 -11.13 -10.85
N ASP A 55 7.26 -9.98 -11.51
CA ASP A 55 7.25 -9.89 -12.97
C ASP A 55 8.56 -10.39 -13.59
N ALA A 56 9.68 -10.31 -12.86
CA ALA A 56 10.96 -10.88 -13.25
C ALA A 56 11.09 -12.41 -13.08
N GLN A 57 10.06 -13.10 -12.55
CA GLN A 57 10.01 -14.56 -12.36
C GLN A 57 8.97 -15.26 -13.24
#